data_AF-A0A5C7PCY6-F1
#
_entry.id   AF-A0A5C7PCY6-F1
#
_cell.length_a   1.000
_cell.length_b   1.000
_cell.length_c   1.000
_cell.angle_alpha   90.00
_cell.angle_beta   90.00
_cell.angle_gamma   90.00
#
_symmetry.space_group_name_H-M   'P 1'
#
loop_
_entity.id
_entity.type
_entity.pdbx_description
1 polymer ?
#
loop_
_entity_poly.entity_id
_entity_poly.type
_entity_poly.pdbx_seq_one_letter_code
_entity_poly.pdbx_strand_id
1 'polypeptide(L)'
;MLPHSVGTMCDRGAMVALLRWAPLALALAAATACGQDSVQPASSPQQESSTAPALPSPAAVSTTSPGCSSTDPQAPIAGVMTTRTVVVDGLERPYLLRLPPTYQPGKPIPTVVTFHGMGSTADQQLLVTAVGTSADKNGYAVIAPQGNSGTWALPPDNQTTVTTPEDGYVDAMLADAEGAACLDPSRMYAAGMSMGSAMTFVQACKPDRRFAAFGGVAVAIYRPICDQAPPAPLIYFHGRGDQTVPFNGGDARGYQVAPVPQTMDEWVAHNHCAAGPVVTVTEDVTKRVWTDCAQNAEVDFYEIDGGGHTWPGSAITALPYIEQYLGRTTMTISATDLMWDFFSRYQLPTK
;
A
#
# COMPACT_ATOMS: atom_id res chain seq x y z
N MET A 1 37.89 -25.98 60.74
CA MET A 1 36.76 -26.75 60.17
C MET A 1 36.25 -25.98 58.95
N LEU A 2 35.75 -26.68 57.93
CA LEU A 2 35.13 -26.10 56.70
C LEU A 2 33.62 -25.82 56.93
N PRO A 3 32.86 -25.15 56.03
CA PRO A 3 33.17 -24.56 54.70
C PRO A 3 32.90 -23.01 54.73
N HIS A 4 32.30 -22.24 53.80
CA HIS A 4 31.72 -22.41 52.44
C HIS A 4 31.57 -21.03 51.71
N SER A 5 31.75 -20.97 50.37
CA SER A 5 31.12 -20.03 49.40
C SER A 5 31.42 -18.50 49.44
N VAL A 6 31.38 -17.72 48.35
CA VAL A 6 31.31 -17.93 46.88
C VAL A 6 31.96 -16.71 46.16
N GLY A 7 32.22 -16.77 44.83
CA GLY A 7 32.84 -15.70 44.02
C GLY A 7 32.04 -14.39 43.88
N THR A 8 32.49 -13.38 43.10
CA THR A 8 33.15 -13.48 41.78
C THR A 8 34.08 -12.28 41.48
N MET A 9 35.12 -12.47 40.65
CA MET A 9 35.96 -11.40 40.08
C MET A 9 35.73 -11.26 38.56
N CYS A 10 35.86 -10.03 38.04
CA CYS A 10 36.18 -9.73 36.64
C CYS A 10 37.00 -8.43 36.57
N ASP A 11 38.07 -8.42 35.79
CA ASP A 11 39.02 -7.31 35.64
C ASP A 11 39.59 -7.31 34.21
N ARG A 12 39.73 -6.12 33.60
CA ARG A 12 40.30 -5.82 32.26
C ARG A 12 39.65 -6.55 31.06
N GLY A 13 39.84 -6.10 29.82
CA GLY A 13 40.50 -4.87 29.37
C GLY A 13 41.39 -5.08 28.14
N ALA A 14 40.91 -4.61 26.98
CA ALA A 14 41.62 -4.41 25.71
C ALA A 14 42.37 -5.61 25.06
N MET A 15 41.93 -5.96 23.84
CA MET A 15 42.85 -6.34 22.76
C MET A 15 42.38 -5.77 21.42
N VAL A 16 43.33 -5.24 20.65
CA VAL A 16 43.16 -4.80 19.26
C VAL A 16 43.71 -5.89 18.34
N ALA A 17 42.99 -6.25 17.28
CA ALA A 17 43.44 -7.21 16.28
C ALA A 17 43.39 -6.62 14.86
N LEU A 18 44.55 -6.52 14.21
CA LEU A 18 44.72 -6.05 12.84
C LEU A 18 45.08 -7.22 11.91
N LEU A 19 44.21 -7.57 10.97
CA LEU A 19 44.57 -8.31 9.75
C LEU A 19 44.01 -7.54 8.54
N ARG A 20 44.85 -6.82 7.79
CA ARG A 20 45.86 -7.26 6.80
C ARG A 20 45.25 -7.65 5.45
N TRP A 21 45.56 -6.84 4.43
CA TRP A 21 45.27 -7.11 3.02
C TRP A 21 46.29 -8.10 2.43
N ALA A 22 45.87 -8.84 1.39
CA ALA A 22 46.76 -9.51 0.43
C ALA A 22 46.07 -9.59 -0.94
N PRO A 23 46.71 -9.18 -2.05
CA PRO A 23 46.14 -9.28 -3.40
C PRO A 23 46.55 -10.59 -4.11
N LEU A 24 45.73 -11.08 -5.05
CA LEU A 24 46.16 -12.12 -6.00
C LEU A 24 45.85 -11.75 -7.46
N ALA A 25 46.95 -11.59 -8.20
CA ALA A 25 47.20 -11.83 -9.62
C ALA A 25 46.04 -11.93 -10.65
N LEU A 26 46.18 -11.15 -11.73
CA LEU A 26 45.70 -11.52 -13.06
C LEU A 26 46.32 -12.86 -13.51
N ALA A 27 45.54 -13.66 -14.23
CA ALA A 27 46.04 -14.73 -15.09
C ALA A 27 45.53 -14.51 -16.52
N LEU A 28 46.43 -14.24 -17.47
CA LEU A 28 46.09 -14.06 -18.88
C LEU A 28 46.25 -15.41 -19.61
N ALA A 29 45.17 -15.91 -20.21
CA ALA A 29 45.19 -17.14 -20.99
C ALA A 29 44.59 -16.90 -22.38
N ALA A 30 45.45 -16.73 -23.39
CA ALA A 30 45.03 -16.65 -24.78
C ALA A 30 44.92 -18.05 -25.38
N ALA A 31 43.76 -18.37 -25.97
CA ALA A 31 43.55 -19.60 -26.73
C ALA A 31 43.00 -19.24 -28.11
N THR A 32 43.85 -19.28 -29.13
CA THR A 32 43.46 -19.06 -30.53
C THR A 32 42.88 -20.34 -31.11
N ALA A 33 41.61 -20.30 -31.53
CA ALA A 33 40.99 -21.34 -32.35
C ALA A 33 40.30 -20.68 -33.55
N CYS A 34 40.76 -21.00 -34.76
CA CYS A 34 40.11 -20.55 -35.99
C CYS A 34 39.04 -21.57 -36.41
N GLY A 35 37.76 -21.19 -36.30
CA GLY A 35 36.65 -21.90 -36.92
C GLY A 35 36.13 -21.09 -38.11
N GLN A 36 36.03 -21.71 -39.29
CA GLN A 36 35.30 -21.13 -40.42
C GLN A 36 33.89 -21.72 -40.43
N ASP A 37 32.89 -20.93 -40.07
CA ASP A 37 31.49 -21.26 -40.32
C ASP A 37 30.88 -20.25 -41.30
N SER A 38 30.15 -20.77 -42.29
CA SER A 38 29.62 -19.99 -43.40
C SER A 38 28.34 -19.26 -43.01
N VAL A 39 28.34 -17.93 -43.19
CA VAL A 39 27.14 -17.11 -42.96
C VAL A 39 26.07 -17.44 -44.00
N GLN A 40 25.06 -18.21 -43.60
CA GLN A 40 23.77 -18.20 -44.28
C GLN A 40 22.98 -16.94 -43.84
N PRO A 41 22.24 -16.28 -44.75
CA PRO A 41 21.36 -15.19 -44.37
C PRO A 41 20.21 -15.73 -43.51
N ALA A 42 20.09 -15.22 -42.28
CA ALA A 42 18.99 -15.60 -41.40
C ALA A 42 17.64 -15.21 -42.00
N SER A 43 16.72 -16.16 -42.11
CA SER A 43 15.32 -15.88 -42.42
C SER A 43 14.70 -15.01 -41.33
N SER A 44 13.99 -13.96 -41.71
CA SER A 44 13.31 -13.06 -40.77
C SER A 44 12.46 -13.85 -39.76
N PRO A 45 12.58 -13.58 -38.45
CA PRO A 45 11.66 -14.18 -37.48
C PRO A 45 10.25 -13.72 -37.81
N GLN A 46 9.33 -14.67 -38.00
CA GLN A 46 7.92 -14.34 -38.09
C GLN A 46 7.48 -13.76 -36.74
N GLN A 47 6.78 -12.62 -36.77
CA GLN A 47 6.07 -12.15 -35.59
C GLN A 47 4.89 -13.09 -35.34
N GLU A 48 5.12 -14.15 -34.56
CA GLU A 48 4.04 -14.84 -33.88
C GLU A 48 3.35 -13.80 -33.00
N SER A 49 2.10 -13.47 -33.34
CA SER A 49 1.27 -12.57 -32.54
C SER A 49 0.86 -13.30 -31.27
N SER A 50 1.77 -13.32 -30.30
CA SER A 50 1.50 -13.77 -28.95
C SER A 50 0.45 -12.85 -28.34
N THR A 51 -0.83 -13.23 -28.50
CA THR A 51 -1.93 -12.66 -27.75
C THR A 51 -1.73 -13.06 -26.30
N ALA A 52 -1.07 -12.20 -25.54
CA ALA A 52 -0.96 -12.34 -24.09
C ALA A 52 -2.36 -12.64 -23.51
N PRO A 53 -2.51 -13.61 -22.60
CA PRO A 53 -3.81 -13.90 -21.99
C PRO A 53 -4.41 -12.62 -21.42
N ALA A 54 -5.65 -12.32 -21.78
CA ALA A 54 -6.33 -11.16 -21.22
C ALA A 54 -6.43 -11.31 -19.69
N LEU A 55 -5.92 -10.33 -18.96
CA LEU A 55 -5.98 -10.31 -17.49
C LEU A 55 -7.43 -10.48 -17.02
N PRO A 56 -7.67 -11.21 -15.91
CA PRO A 56 -9.01 -11.42 -15.40
C PRO A 56 -9.67 -10.08 -15.06
N SER A 57 -10.96 -9.94 -15.39
CA SER A 57 -11.78 -8.87 -14.82
C SER A 57 -12.22 -9.27 -13.41
N PRO A 58 -12.39 -8.31 -12.47
CA PRO A 58 -12.92 -8.62 -11.15
C PRO A 58 -14.29 -9.31 -11.22
N ALA A 59 -14.54 -10.26 -10.32
CA ALA A 59 -15.84 -10.93 -10.24
C ALA A 59 -16.95 -9.92 -9.86
N ALA A 60 -18.15 -10.13 -10.42
CA ALA A 60 -19.29 -9.28 -10.09
C ALA A 60 -19.73 -9.47 -8.63
N VAL A 61 -20.07 -8.38 -7.93
CA VAL A 61 -20.47 -8.36 -6.50
C VAL A 61 -21.86 -7.77 -6.27
N SER A 62 -22.36 -7.87 -5.04
CA SER A 62 -23.60 -7.19 -4.61
C SER A 62 -23.34 -5.70 -4.38
N THR A 63 -24.36 -4.85 -4.59
CA THR A 63 -24.36 -3.44 -4.14
C THR A 63 -24.89 -3.26 -2.71
N THR A 64 -25.37 -4.33 -2.08
CA THR A 64 -25.85 -4.35 -0.68
C THR A 64 -25.15 -5.45 0.12
N SER A 65 -24.66 -5.08 1.30
CA SER A 65 -24.17 -6.03 2.31
C SER A 65 -25.31 -6.69 3.10
N PRO A 66 -25.06 -7.80 3.83
CA PRO A 66 -26.07 -8.41 4.71
C PRO A 66 -26.62 -7.44 5.77
N GLY A 67 -25.80 -6.51 6.25
CA GLY A 67 -26.16 -5.48 7.23
C GLY A 67 -27.25 -4.51 6.75
N CYS A 68 -27.56 -4.46 5.45
CA CYS A 68 -28.72 -3.74 4.91
C CYS A 68 -30.07 -4.30 5.35
N SER A 69 -30.12 -5.57 5.77
CA SER A 69 -31.31 -6.23 6.32
C SER A 69 -31.16 -6.56 7.82
N SER A 70 -30.10 -6.09 8.48
CA SER A 70 -29.82 -6.39 9.88
C SER A 70 -30.74 -5.61 10.82
N THR A 71 -31.20 -6.30 11.87
CA THR A 71 -31.95 -5.72 13.00
C THR A 71 -31.17 -5.86 14.31
N ASP A 72 -29.84 -5.94 14.24
CA ASP A 72 -28.98 -6.09 15.41
C ASP A 72 -29.10 -4.88 16.36
N PRO A 73 -29.55 -5.06 17.63
CA PRO A 73 -29.58 -3.99 18.61
C PRO A 73 -28.19 -3.51 19.05
N GLN A 74 -27.10 -4.15 18.62
CA GLN A 74 -25.71 -3.74 18.82
C GLN A 74 -25.04 -3.22 17.53
N ALA A 75 -25.83 -2.85 16.52
CA ALA A 75 -25.34 -2.22 15.30
C ALA A 75 -24.54 -0.91 15.60
N PRO A 76 -23.50 -0.57 14.81
CA PRO A 76 -22.65 0.59 15.05
C PRO A 76 -23.42 1.91 15.00
N ILE A 77 -23.14 2.81 15.95
CA ILE A 77 -23.84 4.09 16.08
C ILE A 77 -23.26 5.11 15.09
N ALA A 78 -24.12 5.72 14.27
CA ALA A 78 -23.76 6.77 13.32
C ALA A 78 -23.06 7.96 14.01
N GLY A 79 -21.94 8.43 13.44
CA GLY A 79 -21.11 9.50 14.00
C GLY A 79 -20.21 9.09 15.17
N VAL A 80 -20.26 7.83 15.63
CA VAL A 80 -19.43 7.29 16.73
C VAL A 80 -18.36 6.36 16.18
N MET A 81 -17.18 6.35 16.80
CA MET A 81 -16.14 5.36 16.52
C MET A 81 -16.42 4.10 17.33
N THR A 82 -16.51 2.94 16.67
CA THR A 82 -16.82 1.65 17.28
C THR A 82 -15.62 0.72 17.13
N THR A 83 -15.02 0.27 18.24
CA THR A 83 -14.06 -0.83 18.20
C THR A 83 -14.80 -2.15 18.00
N ARG A 84 -14.35 -2.96 17.05
CA ARG A 84 -14.84 -4.33 16.79
C ARG A 84 -13.65 -5.29 16.74
N THR A 85 -13.89 -6.58 16.92
CA THR A 85 -12.84 -7.60 16.97
C THR A 85 -13.28 -8.83 16.19
N VAL A 86 -12.42 -9.33 15.31
CA VAL A 86 -12.57 -10.62 14.64
C VAL A 86 -11.53 -11.61 15.16
N VAL A 87 -11.81 -12.91 15.07
CA VAL A 87 -10.86 -13.97 15.46
C VAL A 87 -10.30 -14.63 14.21
N VAL A 88 -8.97 -14.60 14.06
CA VAL A 88 -8.22 -15.09 12.89
C VAL A 88 -7.08 -15.95 13.39
N ASP A 89 -7.00 -17.21 12.95
CA ASP A 89 -6.02 -18.20 13.43
C ASP A 89 -5.93 -18.34 14.97
N GLY A 90 -7.05 -18.10 15.66
CA GLY A 90 -7.15 -18.11 17.12
C GLY A 90 -6.69 -16.82 17.83
N LEU A 91 -6.29 -15.79 17.07
CA LEU A 91 -5.91 -14.48 17.58
C LEU A 91 -7.06 -13.47 17.46
N GLU A 92 -7.30 -12.70 18.51
CA GLU A 92 -8.16 -11.51 18.44
C GLU A 92 -7.47 -10.40 17.64
N ARG A 93 -8.13 -9.94 16.57
CA ARG A 93 -7.66 -8.86 15.70
C ARG A 93 -8.66 -7.69 15.77
N PRO A 94 -8.41 -6.64 16.57
CA PRO A 94 -9.31 -5.50 16.69
C PRO A 94 -9.23 -4.58 15.47
N TYR A 95 -10.31 -3.86 15.18
CA TYR A 95 -10.36 -2.79 14.18
C TYR A 95 -11.33 -1.68 14.63
N LEU A 96 -11.22 -0.51 14.03
CA LEU A 96 -12.11 0.62 14.29
C LEU A 96 -13.06 0.82 13.12
N LEU A 97 -14.35 1.00 13.40
CA LEU A 97 -15.41 1.26 12.42
C LEU A 97 -16.13 2.57 12.74
N ARG A 98 -16.21 3.47 11.77
CA ARG A 98 -17.03 4.69 11.81
C ARG A 98 -18.06 4.65 10.70
N LEU A 99 -19.34 4.81 11.06
CA LEU A 99 -20.39 5.20 10.12
C LEU A 99 -20.57 6.72 10.20
N PRO A 100 -20.80 7.43 9.08
CA PRO A 100 -20.97 8.88 9.09
C PRO A 100 -22.29 9.26 9.79
N PRO A 101 -22.43 10.46 10.37
CA PRO A 101 -23.67 10.94 11.00
C PRO A 101 -24.90 10.93 10.06
N THR A 102 -24.68 10.89 8.75
CA THR A 102 -25.70 10.82 7.70
C THR A 102 -26.15 9.39 7.35
N TYR A 103 -25.54 8.35 7.95
CA TYR A 103 -25.89 6.95 7.72
C TYR A 103 -27.35 6.64 8.06
N GLN A 104 -27.99 5.82 7.22
CA GLN A 104 -29.37 5.37 7.39
C GLN A 104 -29.42 3.87 7.13
N PRO A 105 -29.95 3.05 8.06
CA PRO A 105 -30.12 1.61 7.86
C PRO A 105 -30.85 1.30 6.54
N GLY A 106 -30.40 0.26 5.85
CA GLY A 106 -30.95 -0.15 4.55
C GLY A 106 -30.53 0.70 3.34
N LYS A 107 -29.68 1.72 3.51
CA LYS A 107 -29.06 2.47 2.39
C LYS A 107 -27.56 2.16 2.30
N PRO A 108 -27.10 1.46 1.23
CA PRO A 108 -25.71 1.01 1.15
C PRO A 108 -24.76 2.18 0.88
N ILE A 109 -23.81 2.37 1.79
CA ILE A 109 -22.78 3.41 1.69
C ILE A 109 -21.42 2.85 1.27
N PRO A 110 -20.62 3.61 0.50
CA PRO A 110 -19.25 3.24 0.16
C PRO A 110 -18.36 3.22 1.40
N THR A 111 -17.22 2.53 1.33
CA THR A 111 -16.32 2.30 2.48
C THR A 111 -14.86 2.58 2.12
N VAL A 112 -14.14 3.29 2.98
CA VAL A 112 -12.68 3.46 2.90
C VAL A 112 -12.01 2.69 4.05
N VAL A 113 -11.21 1.69 3.73
CA VAL A 113 -10.30 1.03 4.67
C VAL A 113 -8.98 1.80 4.71
N THR A 114 -8.49 2.18 5.90
CA THR A 114 -7.21 2.89 6.04
C THR A 114 -6.18 2.12 6.88
N PHE A 115 -5.08 1.74 6.25
CA PHE A 115 -3.99 0.96 6.85
C PHE A 115 -2.87 1.86 7.39
N HIS A 116 -2.51 1.68 8.66
CA HIS A 116 -1.51 2.49 9.35
C HIS A 116 -0.05 2.16 8.99
N GLY A 117 0.87 3.11 9.21
CA GLY A 117 2.31 2.90 9.02
C GLY A 117 2.95 1.95 10.04
N MET A 118 4.21 1.56 9.82
CA MET A 118 4.96 0.69 10.76
C MET A 118 5.13 1.38 12.13
N GLY A 119 4.74 0.69 13.20
CA GLY A 119 4.82 1.21 14.57
C GLY A 119 3.71 2.21 14.94
N SER A 120 2.74 2.43 14.05
CA SER A 120 1.55 3.25 14.28
C SER A 120 0.37 2.40 14.79
N THR A 121 -0.71 3.06 15.23
CA THR A 121 -2.01 2.42 15.53
C THR A 121 -3.11 2.84 14.55
N ALA A 122 -4.25 2.15 14.61
CA ALA A 122 -5.48 2.52 13.90
C ALA A 122 -5.96 3.95 14.28
N ASP A 123 -5.99 4.30 15.56
CA ASP A 123 -6.35 5.65 16.03
C ASP A 123 -5.42 6.73 15.48
N GLN A 124 -4.11 6.46 15.45
CA GLN A 124 -3.11 7.38 14.92
C GLN A 124 -3.29 7.60 13.41
N GLN A 125 -3.63 6.55 12.65
CA GLN A 125 -3.95 6.68 11.23
C GLN A 125 -5.23 7.50 11.00
N LEU A 126 -6.29 7.28 11.77
CA LEU A 126 -7.51 8.10 11.71
C LEU A 126 -7.24 9.58 12.03
N LEU A 127 -6.38 9.85 13.00
CA LEU A 127 -5.97 11.20 13.42
C LEU A 127 -5.09 11.90 12.37
N VAL A 128 -4.07 11.21 11.83
CA VAL A 128 -3.14 11.77 10.83
C VAL A 128 -3.85 12.03 9.51
N THR A 129 -4.70 11.11 9.04
CA THR A 129 -5.45 11.27 7.78
C THR A 129 -6.62 12.24 7.88
N ALA A 130 -7.15 12.49 9.09
CA ALA A 130 -8.44 13.14 9.32
C ALA A 130 -9.62 12.51 8.53
N VAL A 131 -9.50 11.23 8.12
CA VAL A 131 -10.45 10.56 7.22
C VAL A 131 -11.87 10.52 7.79
N GLY A 132 -12.03 10.48 9.12
CA GLY A 132 -13.35 10.57 9.77
C GLY A 132 -14.11 11.87 9.44
N THR A 133 -13.40 12.99 9.29
CA THR A 133 -14.01 14.28 8.91
C THR A 133 -14.45 14.28 7.45
N SER A 134 -13.65 13.67 6.56
CA SER A 134 -13.99 13.55 5.14
C SER A 134 -15.12 12.52 4.92
N ALA A 135 -15.18 11.46 5.72
CA ALA A 135 -16.31 10.51 5.77
C ALA A 135 -17.62 11.18 6.20
N ASP A 136 -17.61 11.95 7.28
CA ASP A 136 -18.78 12.68 7.77
C ASP A 136 -19.31 13.70 6.73
N LYS A 137 -18.39 14.37 6.02
CA LYS A 137 -18.67 15.31 4.93
C LYS A 137 -19.27 14.62 3.69
N ASN A 138 -18.73 13.47 3.30
CA ASN A 138 -19.00 12.85 1.99
C ASN A 138 -19.93 11.62 2.04
N GLY A 139 -20.27 11.11 3.22
CA GLY A 139 -21.25 10.02 3.39
C GLY A 139 -20.70 8.61 3.16
N TYR A 140 -19.44 8.35 3.51
CA TYR A 140 -18.81 7.03 3.43
C TYR A 140 -18.43 6.46 4.81
N ALA A 141 -18.36 5.14 4.94
CA ALA A 141 -17.89 4.46 6.14
C ALA A 141 -16.36 4.40 6.19
N VAL A 142 -15.77 4.44 7.39
CA VAL A 142 -14.33 4.24 7.59
C VAL A 142 -14.09 2.97 8.39
N ILE A 143 -13.13 2.18 7.93
CA ILE A 143 -12.58 1.03 8.64
C ILE A 143 -11.07 1.26 8.83
N ALA A 144 -10.56 1.14 10.06
CA ALA A 144 -9.13 1.21 10.34
C ALA A 144 -8.68 -0.07 11.08
N PRO A 145 -8.08 -1.05 10.37
CA PRO A 145 -7.51 -2.24 11.00
C PRO A 145 -6.32 -1.92 11.91
N GLN A 146 -6.14 -2.72 12.96
CA GLN A 146 -4.93 -2.71 13.78
C GLN A 146 -3.97 -3.83 13.34
N GLY A 147 -2.81 -3.43 12.81
CA GLY A 147 -1.71 -4.33 12.49
C GLY A 147 -1.13 -4.98 13.75
N ASN A 148 -0.79 -6.27 13.63
CA ASN A 148 -0.24 -7.05 14.74
C ASN A 148 1.11 -6.46 15.18
N SER A 149 1.32 -6.20 16.48
CA SER A 149 2.51 -5.50 16.99
C SER A 149 2.84 -4.17 16.28
N GLY A 150 1.83 -3.52 15.67
CA GLY A 150 2.01 -2.31 14.86
C GLY A 150 2.57 -2.57 13.45
N THR A 151 2.50 -3.80 12.93
CA THR A 151 3.00 -4.20 11.62
C THR A 151 1.99 -5.00 10.78
N TRP A 152 2.36 -5.27 9.53
CA TRP A 152 1.63 -6.07 8.53
C TRP A 152 2.61 -7.11 7.97
N ALA A 153 2.24 -8.40 7.88
CA ALA A 153 3.08 -9.37 7.18
C ALA A 153 2.83 -9.26 5.67
N LEU A 154 3.62 -8.40 5.02
CA LEU A 154 3.64 -8.32 3.55
C LEU A 154 4.19 -9.62 2.94
N PRO A 155 3.76 -10.03 1.74
CA PRO A 155 4.35 -11.17 1.06
C PRO A 155 5.83 -10.87 0.70
N PRO A 156 6.72 -11.88 0.65
CA PRO A 156 8.09 -11.71 0.16
C PRO A 156 8.15 -11.19 -1.28
N ASP A 157 9.18 -10.41 -1.61
CA ASP A 157 9.27 -9.64 -2.86
C ASP A 157 9.19 -10.49 -4.15
N ASN A 158 9.62 -11.74 -4.09
CA ASN A 158 9.76 -12.65 -5.23
C ASN A 158 8.65 -13.70 -5.36
N GLN A 159 7.56 -13.59 -4.59
CA GLN A 159 6.42 -14.49 -4.72
C GLN A 159 5.55 -14.16 -5.94
N THR A 160 4.86 -15.18 -6.46
CA THR A 160 3.84 -15.06 -7.52
C THR A 160 2.42 -15.34 -7.02
N THR A 161 2.25 -15.68 -5.74
CA THR A 161 0.94 -15.88 -5.09
C THR A 161 0.77 -14.94 -3.89
N VAL A 162 -0.42 -14.33 -3.77
CA VAL A 162 -0.79 -13.54 -2.58
C VAL A 162 -1.40 -14.48 -1.55
N THR A 163 -0.63 -14.84 -0.52
CA THR A 163 -1.16 -15.51 0.67
C THR A 163 -0.37 -15.09 1.91
N THR A 164 -1.01 -14.35 2.79
CA THR A 164 -0.48 -13.80 4.04
C THR A 164 -1.50 -13.96 5.18
N PRO A 165 -1.07 -13.99 6.46
CA PRO A 165 -2.00 -13.97 7.59
C PRO A 165 -2.90 -12.72 7.61
N GLU A 166 -2.41 -11.61 7.06
CA GLU A 166 -3.16 -10.37 6.88
C GLU A 166 -4.35 -10.50 5.92
N ASP A 167 -4.32 -11.41 4.95
CA ASP A 167 -5.43 -11.61 4.01
C ASP A 167 -6.68 -12.13 4.74
N GLY A 168 -6.52 -13.19 5.55
CA GLY A 168 -7.61 -13.74 6.37
C GLY A 168 -8.16 -12.73 7.38
N TYR A 169 -7.33 -11.78 7.83
CA TYR A 169 -7.77 -10.67 8.68
C TYR A 169 -8.55 -9.60 7.91
N VAL A 170 -8.09 -9.20 6.72
CA VAL A 170 -8.83 -8.24 5.87
C VAL A 170 -10.20 -8.81 5.49
N ASP A 171 -10.27 -10.06 5.03
CA ASP A 171 -11.55 -10.68 4.65
C ASP A 171 -12.51 -10.89 5.84
N ALA A 172 -12.00 -11.32 7.00
CA ALA A 172 -12.82 -11.46 8.21
C ALA A 172 -13.35 -10.10 8.71
N MET A 173 -12.50 -9.06 8.70
CA MET A 173 -12.88 -7.70 9.07
C MET A 173 -13.95 -7.13 8.14
N LEU A 174 -13.78 -7.30 6.82
CA LEU A 174 -14.76 -6.84 5.84
C LEU A 174 -16.09 -7.58 6.01
N ALA A 175 -16.08 -8.90 6.18
CA ALA A 175 -17.30 -9.69 6.39
C ALA A 175 -18.06 -9.31 7.68
N ASP A 176 -17.33 -9.03 8.77
CA ASP A 176 -17.92 -8.54 10.03
C ASP A 176 -18.53 -7.13 9.87
N ALA A 177 -17.84 -6.21 9.19
CA ALA A 177 -18.36 -4.87 8.91
C ALA A 177 -19.57 -4.90 7.95
N GLU A 178 -19.53 -5.76 6.93
CA GLU A 178 -20.64 -6.02 5.99
C GLU A 178 -21.87 -6.61 6.69
N GLY A 179 -21.70 -7.39 7.75
CA GLY A 179 -22.79 -7.88 8.60
C GLY A 179 -23.33 -6.81 9.57
N ALA A 180 -22.44 -5.99 10.13
CA ALA A 180 -22.77 -4.98 11.14
C ALA A 180 -23.43 -3.72 10.58
N ALA A 181 -23.16 -3.35 9.31
CA ALA A 181 -23.65 -2.13 8.70
C ALA A 181 -24.08 -2.34 7.23
N CYS A 182 -24.97 -1.48 6.74
CA CYS A 182 -25.37 -1.46 5.33
C CYS A 182 -24.30 -0.76 4.49
N LEU A 183 -23.35 -1.55 4.01
CA LEU A 183 -22.25 -1.13 3.15
C LEU A 183 -22.54 -1.52 1.70
N ASP A 184 -21.79 -0.93 0.78
CA ASP A 184 -21.77 -1.29 -0.64
C ASP A 184 -20.48 -2.07 -0.98
N PRO A 185 -20.54 -3.42 -1.13
CA PRO A 185 -19.39 -4.23 -1.50
C PRO A 185 -18.79 -3.89 -2.87
N SER A 186 -19.52 -3.20 -3.76
CA SER A 186 -18.97 -2.73 -5.03
C SER A 186 -18.14 -1.45 -4.87
N ARG A 187 -18.35 -0.66 -3.81
CA ARG A 187 -17.67 0.62 -3.55
C ARG A 187 -16.88 0.61 -2.25
N MET A 188 -16.03 -0.42 -2.12
CA MET A 188 -14.98 -0.48 -1.11
C MET A 188 -13.65 0.01 -1.71
N TYR A 189 -12.91 0.80 -0.93
CA TYR A 189 -11.63 1.38 -1.32
C TYR A 189 -10.58 1.12 -0.23
N ALA A 190 -9.33 0.93 -0.63
CA ALA A 190 -8.22 0.73 0.30
C ALA A 190 -7.26 1.93 0.23
N ALA A 191 -6.84 2.43 1.38
CA ALA A 191 -5.88 3.53 1.49
C ALA A 191 -4.85 3.26 2.60
N GLY A 192 -3.67 3.87 2.55
CA GLY A 192 -2.71 3.69 3.63
C GLY A 192 -1.47 4.56 3.55
N MET A 193 -0.72 4.59 4.65
CA MET A 193 0.54 5.33 4.76
C MET A 193 1.70 4.38 5.05
N SER A 194 2.87 4.64 4.47
CA SER A 194 4.10 3.88 4.74
C SER A 194 3.88 2.38 4.49
N MET A 195 4.23 1.49 5.43
CA MET A 195 3.95 0.05 5.29
C MET A 195 2.44 -0.29 5.15
N GLY A 196 1.52 0.57 5.61
CA GLY A 196 0.09 0.44 5.31
C GLY A 196 -0.28 0.82 3.87
N SER A 197 0.50 1.71 3.25
CA SER A 197 0.44 1.96 1.81
C SER A 197 0.93 0.72 1.06
N ALA A 198 2.05 0.10 1.47
CA ALA A 198 2.48 -1.18 0.91
C ALA A 198 1.40 -2.27 1.04
N MET A 199 0.73 -2.37 2.20
CA MET A 199 -0.41 -3.28 2.40
C MET A 199 -1.58 -2.97 1.46
N THR A 200 -1.86 -1.68 1.19
CA THR A 200 -2.86 -1.23 0.21
C THR A 200 -2.53 -1.72 -1.20
N PHE A 201 -1.26 -1.60 -1.62
CA PHE A 201 -0.80 -2.13 -2.90
C PHE A 201 -0.81 -3.67 -2.96
N VAL A 202 -0.54 -4.40 -1.86
CA VAL A 202 -0.76 -5.87 -1.82
C VAL A 202 -2.21 -6.24 -2.14
N GLN A 203 -3.18 -5.46 -1.64
CA GLN A 203 -4.60 -5.69 -1.95
C GLN A 203 -4.97 -5.31 -3.39
N ALA A 204 -4.23 -4.39 -4.03
CA ALA A 204 -4.38 -4.11 -5.47
C ALA A 204 -3.91 -5.30 -6.34
N CYS A 205 -2.86 -6.00 -5.88
CA CYS A 205 -2.26 -7.17 -6.54
C CYS A 205 -3.02 -8.49 -6.30
N LYS A 206 -4.29 -8.45 -5.87
CA LYS A 206 -5.15 -9.65 -5.76
C LYS A 206 -5.99 -9.87 -7.04
N PRO A 207 -6.08 -11.11 -7.56
CA PRO A 207 -6.96 -11.42 -8.70
C PRO A 207 -8.46 -11.30 -8.33
N ASP A 208 -8.78 -11.55 -7.07
CA ASP A 208 -10.11 -11.59 -6.45
C ASP A 208 -10.38 -10.39 -5.52
N ARG A 209 -9.64 -9.28 -5.74
CA ARG A 209 -9.60 -8.13 -4.83
C ARG A 209 -10.99 -7.61 -4.42
N ARG A 210 -11.13 -7.32 -3.12
CA ARG A 210 -12.34 -6.75 -2.50
C ARG A 210 -12.55 -5.25 -2.76
N PHE A 211 -11.60 -4.57 -3.40
CA PHE A 211 -11.57 -3.10 -3.51
C PHE A 211 -11.58 -2.62 -4.96
N ALA A 212 -12.31 -1.52 -5.19
CA ALA A 212 -12.50 -0.89 -6.50
C ALA A 212 -11.36 0.07 -6.89
N ALA A 213 -10.73 0.74 -5.91
CA ALA A 213 -9.65 1.69 -6.11
C ALA A 213 -8.74 1.78 -4.87
N PHE A 214 -7.51 2.27 -5.06
CA PHE A 214 -6.40 2.16 -4.10
C PHE A 214 -5.64 3.48 -3.93
N GLY A 215 -5.36 3.89 -2.68
CA GLY A 215 -4.76 5.19 -2.34
C GLY A 215 -3.54 5.11 -1.43
N GLY A 216 -2.35 5.34 -1.96
CA GLY A 216 -1.10 5.17 -1.20
C GLY A 216 -0.38 6.48 -0.84
N VAL A 217 0.31 6.49 0.31
CA VAL A 217 1.21 7.56 0.72
C VAL A 217 2.54 6.99 1.22
N ALA A 218 3.66 7.53 0.75
CA ALA A 218 5.03 7.28 1.21
C ALA A 218 5.62 5.85 1.05
N VAL A 219 4.86 4.86 0.56
CA VAL A 219 5.42 3.63 -0.06
C VAL A 219 4.52 3.18 -1.20
N ALA A 220 5.09 2.93 -2.38
CA ALA A 220 4.48 2.13 -3.43
C ALA A 220 5.26 0.82 -3.57
N ILE A 221 4.58 -0.25 -3.99
CA ILE A 221 5.24 -1.49 -4.42
C ILE A 221 4.59 -1.98 -5.72
N TYR A 222 5.40 -2.53 -6.60
CA TYR A 222 4.99 -3.42 -7.68
C TYR A 222 5.87 -4.68 -7.57
N ARG A 223 5.29 -5.86 -7.79
CA ARG A 223 5.92 -7.17 -7.54
C ARG A 223 5.28 -8.25 -8.42
N PRO A 224 5.90 -9.42 -8.64
CA PRO A 224 5.35 -10.48 -9.50
C PRO A 224 3.98 -11.04 -9.09
N ILE A 225 3.56 -10.85 -7.83
CA ILE A 225 2.17 -11.09 -7.39
C ILE A 225 1.13 -10.26 -8.17
N CYS A 226 1.50 -9.09 -8.66
CA CYS A 226 0.60 -8.13 -9.31
C CYS A 226 0.29 -8.53 -10.75
N ASP A 227 1.20 -9.26 -11.42
CA ASP A 227 1.09 -9.69 -12.81
C ASP A 227 -0.11 -10.63 -13.10
N GLN A 228 -0.83 -11.07 -12.07
CA GLN A 228 -2.04 -11.91 -12.17
C GLN A 228 -3.32 -11.18 -11.75
N ALA A 229 -3.22 -9.92 -11.32
CA ALA A 229 -4.35 -9.11 -10.89
C ALA A 229 -4.99 -8.31 -12.06
N PRO A 230 -6.27 -7.92 -11.95
CA PRO A 230 -6.82 -6.92 -12.85
C PRO A 230 -6.06 -5.58 -12.80
N PRO A 231 -6.10 -4.76 -13.87
CA PRO A 231 -5.78 -3.33 -13.82
C PRO A 231 -6.42 -2.62 -12.62
N ALA A 232 -5.70 -1.77 -11.91
CA ALA A 232 -6.09 -1.19 -10.62
C ALA A 232 -6.15 0.35 -10.66
N PRO A 233 -7.32 1.00 -10.46
CA PRO A 233 -7.39 2.45 -10.32
C PRO A 233 -6.60 2.93 -9.11
N LEU A 234 -5.63 3.81 -9.32
CA LEU A 234 -4.59 4.17 -8.35
C LEU A 234 -4.42 5.68 -8.17
N ILE A 235 -4.33 6.11 -6.92
CA ILE A 235 -3.88 7.45 -6.54
C ILE A 235 -2.74 7.36 -5.51
N TYR A 236 -1.63 8.07 -5.75
CA TYR A 236 -0.42 7.91 -4.96
C TYR A 236 0.31 9.23 -4.67
N PHE A 237 0.84 9.37 -3.45
CA PHE A 237 1.55 10.57 -2.98
C PHE A 237 2.92 10.22 -2.38
N HIS A 238 3.97 10.96 -2.73
CA HIS A 238 5.30 10.77 -2.13
C HIS A 238 6.12 12.07 -2.02
N GLY A 239 6.81 12.24 -0.89
CA GLY A 239 7.68 13.38 -0.62
C GLY A 239 9.06 13.24 -1.23
N ARG A 240 9.49 14.19 -2.07
CA ARG A 240 10.84 14.16 -2.70
C ARG A 240 11.98 14.39 -1.69
N GLY A 241 11.67 14.83 -0.47
CA GLY A 241 12.57 14.94 0.68
C GLY A 241 12.37 13.87 1.75
N ASP A 242 11.67 12.78 1.46
CA ASP A 242 11.46 11.66 2.39
C ASP A 242 12.81 10.98 2.75
N GLN A 243 13.12 10.96 4.06
CA GLN A 243 14.34 10.38 4.63
C GLN A 243 14.10 9.02 5.32
N THR A 244 12.86 8.51 5.33
CA THR A 244 12.51 7.19 5.86
C THR A 244 12.30 6.17 4.73
N VAL A 245 11.73 6.59 3.60
CA VAL A 245 11.63 5.82 2.35
C VAL A 245 12.09 6.75 1.23
N PRO A 246 13.34 6.63 0.73
CA PRO A 246 13.85 7.59 -0.25
C PRO A 246 13.11 7.53 -1.59
N PHE A 247 12.63 8.68 -2.08
CA PHE A 247 11.93 8.82 -3.37
C PHE A 247 12.71 8.20 -4.56
N ASN A 248 14.04 8.29 -4.53
CA ASN A 248 14.92 7.76 -5.58
C ASN A 248 15.32 6.28 -5.38
N GLY A 249 14.71 5.59 -4.41
CA GLY A 249 15.06 4.21 -4.04
C GLY A 249 16.31 4.11 -3.16
N GLY A 250 16.64 2.88 -2.75
CA GLY A 250 17.79 2.56 -1.89
C GLY A 250 17.39 1.79 -0.63
N ASP A 251 18.14 1.97 0.46
CA ASP A 251 17.79 1.36 1.75
C ASP A 251 16.78 2.20 2.54
N ALA A 252 15.67 1.57 2.90
CA ALA A 252 14.65 2.07 3.81
C ALA A 252 14.63 1.19 5.07
N ARG A 253 15.60 1.39 5.96
CA ARG A 253 15.73 0.68 7.26
C ARG A 253 15.95 -0.83 7.11
N GLY A 254 16.79 -1.24 6.18
CA GLY A 254 17.10 -2.65 5.85
C GLY A 254 16.20 -3.26 4.78
N TYR A 255 15.13 -2.57 4.35
CA TYR A 255 14.34 -2.94 3.18
C TYR A 255 14.89 -2.20 1.96
N GLN A 256 15.17 -2.93 0.87
CA GLN A 256 15.53 -2.30 -0.40
C GLN A 256 14.26 -1.87 -1.14
N VAL A 257 14.16 -0.58 -1.46
CA VAL A 257 13.02 0.01 -2.17
C VAL A 257 13.45 0.52 -3.55
N ALA A 258 12.60 0.27 -4.56
CA ALA A 258 12.79 0.78 -5.90
C ALA A 258 12.60 2.32 -5.96
N PRO A 259 13.13 3.01 -6.97
CA PRO A 259 12.80 4.41 -7.23
C PRO A 259 11.29 4.57 -7.44
N VAL A 260 10.67 5.51 -6.73
CA VAL A 260 9.23 5.73 -6.79
C VAL A 260 8.70 5.96 -8.22
N PRO A 261 9.37 6.74 -9.10
CA PRO A 261 8.95 6.84 -10.50
C PRO A 261 8.91 5.50 -11.24
N GLN A 262 9.89 4.62 -11.02
CA GLN A 262 9.92 3.29 -11.65
C GLN A 262 8.69 2.47 -11.24
N THR A 263 8.35 2.44 -9.95
CA THR A 263 7.18 1.71 -9.45
C THR A 263 5.85 2.30 -9.94
N MET A 264 5.79 3.61 -10.20
CA MET A 264 4.61 4.19 -10.85
C MET A 264 4.54 3.87 -12.34
N ASP A 265 5.67 3.86 -13.06
CA ASP A 265 5.73 3.42 -14.47
C ASP A 265 5.36 1.92 -14.61
N GLU A 266 5.75 1.07 -13.66
CA GLU A 266 5.35 -0.34 -13.56
C GLU A 266 3.82 -0.49 -13.41
N TRP A 267 3.18 0.30 -12.54
CA TRP A 267 1.72 0.33 -12.41
C TRP A 267 0.99 0.88 -13.64
N VAL A 268 1.54 1.90 -14.30
CA VAL A 268 1.01 2.45 -15.57
C VAL A 268 1.06 1.40 -16.68
N ALA A 269 2.14 0.60 -16.74
CA ALA A 269 2.27 -0.52 -17.68
C ALA A 269 1.28 -1.65 -17.38
N HIS A 270 1.11 -2.04 -16.11
CA HIS A 270 0.10 -3.03 -15.67
C HIS A 270 -1.32 -2.60 -16.01
N ASN A 271 -1.64 -1.31 -15.83
CA ASN A 271 -2.94 -0.74 -16.17
C ASN A 271 -3.16 -0.52 -17.69
N HIS A 272 -2.13 -0.74 -18.51
CA HIS A 272 -2.16 -0.57 -19.96
C HIS A 272 -2.66 0.83 -20.41
N CYS A 273 -2.23 1.89 -19.74
CA CYS A 273 -2.64 3.26 -20.05
C CYS A 273 -2.14 3.73 -21.41
N ALA A 274 -3.05 4.11 -22.31
CA ALA A 274 -2.71 4.60 -23.64
C ALA A 274 -2.38 6.10 -23.69
N ALA A 275 -2.70 6.88 -22.64
CA ALA A 275 -2.50 8.32 -22.61
C ALA A 275 -1.83 8.80 -21.29
N GLY A 276 -0.99 9.82 -21.41
CA GLY A 276 -0.33 10.51 -20.29
C GLY A 276 1.20 10.37 -20.25
N PRO A 277 1.86 10.91 -19.22
CA PRO A 277 1.25 11.68 -18.13
C PRO A 277 0.84 13.09 -18.58
N VAL A 278 -0.39 13.50 -18.28
CA VAL A 278 -0.71 14.93 -18.19
C VAL A 278 -0.06 15.45 -16.90
N VAL A 279 0.81 16.45 -17.01
CA VAL A 279 1.58 16.99 -15.87
C VAL A 279 1.08 18.38 -15.51
N THR A 280 0.75 18.59 -14.23
CA THR A 280 0.34 19.88 -13.66
C THR A 280 1.19 20.18 -12.44
N VAL A 281 1.74 21.39 -12.34
CA VAL A 281 2.50 21.85 -11.16
C VAL A 281 1.73 22.95 -10.45
N THR A 282 1.53 22.80 -9.14
CA THR A 282 0.85 23.76 -8.27
C THR A 282 1.68 23.92 -6.99
N GLU A 283 2.29 25.09 -6.82
CA GLU A 283 3.21 25.41 -5.70
C GLU A 283 4.34 24.37 -5.55
N ASP A 284 4.29 23.51 -4.54
CA ASP A 284 5.26 22.45 -4.27
C ASP A 284 4.82 21.06 -4.76
N VAL A 285 3.66 20.95 -5.42
CA VAL A 285 3.09 19.68 -5.88
C VAL A 285 3.22 19.54 -7.39
N THR A 286 3.85 18.46 -7.85
CA THR A 286 3.78 18.00 -9.24
C THR A 286 2.81 16.83 -9.34
N LYS A 287 1.67 17.04 -9.99
CA LYS A 287 0.71 15.99 -10.33
C LYS A 287 0.99 15.42 -11.72
N ARG A 288 0.89 14.11 -11.88
CA ARG A 288 0.88 13.35 -13.13
C ARG A 288 -0.40 12.52 -13.22
N VAL A 289 -1.02 12.48 -14.40
CA VAL A 289 -2.24 11.68 -14.66
C VAL A 289 -2.06 10.84 -15.92
N TRP A 290 -2.29 9.54 -15.81
CA TRP A 290 -2.43 8.63 -16.95
C TRP A 290 -3.88 8.18 -17.09
N THR A 291 -4.37 8.20 -18.33
CA THR A 291 -5.76 7.91 -18.71
C THR A 291 -5.79 6.91 -19.87
N ASP A 292 -7.00 6.59 -20.35
CA ASP A 292 -7.22 5.60 -21.42
C ASP A 292 -6.60 4.24 -21.08
N CYS A 293 -6.73 3.85 -19.80
CA CYS A 293 -6.23 2.62 -19.21
C CYS A 293 -7.26 1.49 -19.27
N ALA A 294 -6.79 0.24 -19.32
CA ALA A 294 -7.66 -0.93 -19.32
C ALA A 294 -8.56 -0.95 -18.07
N GLN A 295 -9.82 -1.34 -18.25
CA GLN A 295 -10.84 -1.38 -17.20
C GLN A 295 -11.03 -0.03 -16.45
N ASN A 296 -10.73 1.10 -17.10
CA ASN A 296 -10.73 2.47 -16.53
C ASN A 296 -9.73 2.67 -15.36
N ALA A 297 -8.66 1.87 -15.30
CA ALA A 297 -7.65 1.93 -14.24
C ALA A 297 -6.68 3.12 -14.36
N GLU A 298 -7.20 4.35 -14.25
CA GLU A 298 -6.38 5.57 -14.25
C GLU A 298 -5.32 5.56 -13.13
N VAL A 299 -4.22 6.28 -13.36
CA VAL A 299 -3.14 6.46 -12.39
C VAL A 299 -2.92 7.94 -12.12
N ASP A 300 -3.13 8.35 -10.88
CA ASP A 300 -2.91 9.69 -10.33
C ASP A 300 -1.65 9.66 -9.45
N PHE A 301 -0.58 10.38 -9.80
CA PHE A 301 0.66 10.42 -9.00
C PHE A 301 1.01 11.86 -8.62
N TYR A 302 1.26 12.10 -7.33
CA TYR A 302 1.62 13.39 -6.75
C TYR A 302 3.02 13.31 -6.13
N GLU A 303 3.95 14.08 -6.68
CA GLU A 303 5.27 14.33 -6.11
C GLU A 303 5.22 15.64 -5.30
N ILE A 304 5.66 15.61 -4.03
CA ILE A 304 5.70 16.78 -3.16
C ILE A 304 7.15 17.24 -3.00
N ASP A 305 7.51 18.40 -3.53
CA ASP A 305 8.87 18.93 -3.43
C ASP A 305 9.22 19.38 -2.00
N GLY A 306 10.42 19.01 -1.56
CA GLY A 306 10.86 19.10 -0.17
C GLY A 306 10.00 18.34 0.86
N GLY A 307 8.91 17.68 0.47
CA GLY A 307 8.01 16.96 1.37
C GLY A 307 8.66 15.71 1.96
N GLY A 308 8.32 15.38 3.21
CA GLY A 308 8.84 14.22 3.94
C GLY A 308 7.89 13.02 4.00
N HIS A 309 8.18 12.10 4.92
CA HIS A 309 7.41 10.88 5.25
C HIS A 309 6.10 11.22 5.99
N THR A 310 5.24 12.00 5.34
CA THR A 310 4.10 12.71 5.94
C THR A 310 2.82 12.52 5.13
N TRP A 311 1.67 12.86 5.71
CA TRP A 311 0.38 12.79 5.01
C TRP A 311 0.00 14.18 4.48
N PRO A 312 -0.10 14.40 3.15
CA PRO A 312 -0.41 15.72 2.59
C PRO A 312 -1.73 16.30 3.11
N GLY A 313 -1.68 17.52 3.63
CA GLY A 313 -2.81 18.21 4.26
C GLY A 313 -3.01 17.88 5.75
N SER A 314 -2.17 17.03 6.34
CA SER A 314 -2.29 16.69 7.76
C SER A 314 -1.77 17.79 8.67
N ALA A 315 -2.70 18.49 9.32
CA ALA A 315 -2.39 19.43 10.41
C ALA A 315 -1.69 18.76 11.61
N ILE A 316 -1.61 17.43 11.67
CA ILE A 316 -0.89 16.67 12.71
C ILE A 316 0.58 16.48 12.33
N THR A 317 0.89 16.00 11.12
CA THR A 317 2.32 15.87 10.72
C THR A 317 2.98 17.21 10.39
N ALA A 318 2.18 18.26 10.15
CA ALA A 318 2.63 19.65 10.08
C ALA A 318 2.91 20.32 11.44
N LEU A 319 2.80 19.59 12.56
CA LEU A 319 3.24 20.10 13.86
C LEU A 319 4.78 20.08 13.91
N PRO A 320 5.47 21.19 14.25
CA PRO A 320 6.94 21.29 14.13
C PRO A 320 7.73 20.21 14.90
N TYR A 321 7.17 19.67 15.99
CA TYR A 321 7.81 18.60 16.75
C TYR A 321 7.74 17.22 16.06
N ILE A 322 6.85 17.03 15.08
CA ILE A 322 6.77 15.86 14.19
C ILE A 322 7.55 16.14 12.90
N GLU A 323 7.42 17.34 12.35
CA GLU A 323 8.07 17.75 11.09
C GLU A 323 9.61 17.59 11.15
N GLN A 324 10.23 17.86 12.30
CA GLN A 324 11.67 17.64 12.53
C GLN A 324 12.12 16.16 12.41
N TYR A 325 11.21 15.19 12.47
CA TYR A 325 11.49 13.75 12.42
C TYR A 325 10.98 13.07 11.14
N LEU A 326 9.84 13.52 10.61
CA LEU A 326 9.25 12.97 9.38
C LEU A 326 9.62 13.80 8.13
N GLY A 327 10.11 15.02 8.29
CA GLY A 327 10.25 16.01 7.21
C GLY A 327 8.97 16.80 6.98
N ARG A 328 9.02 17.73 6.00
CA ARG A 328 7.97 18.73 5.75
C ARG A 328 6.66 18.10 5.31
N THR A 329 5.55 18.53 5.92
CA THR A 329 4.19 18.26 5.42
C THR A 329 3.77 19.38 4.48
N THR A 330 3.32 19.06 3.25
CA THR A 330 2.63 20.06 2.42
C THR A 330 1.19 20.26 2.90
N MET A 331 0.73 21.51 2.86
CA MET A 331 -0.65 21.91 3.14
C MET A 331 -1.38 22.42 1.88
N THR A 332 -0.71 22.41 0.72
CA THR A 332 -1.25 22.84 -0.57
C THR A 332 -2.35 21.90 -1.10
N ILE A 333 -2.33 20.63 -0.67
CA ILE A 333 -3.31 19.60 -1.04
C ILE A 333 -3.77 18.80 0.19
N SER A 334 -5.01 18.29 0.15
CA SER A 334 -5.51 17.25 1.07
C SER A 334 -5.43 15.91 0.36
N ALA A 335 -4.51 15.03 0.76
CA ALA A 335 -4.46 13.67 0.19
C ALA A 335 -5.76 12.91 0.47
N THR A 336 -6.40 13.15 1.60
CA THR A 336 -7.65 12.50 2.02
C THR A 336 -8.84 12.86 1.14
N ASP A 337 -9.02 14.14 0.82
CA ASP A 337 -10.11 14.56 -0.07
C ASP A 337 -9.81 14.21 -1.53
N LEU A 338 -8.56 14.33 -1.98
CA LEU A 338 -8.15 13.89 -3.32
C LEU A 338 -8.33 12.39 -3.51
N MET A 339 -8.03 11.57 -2.49
CA MET A 339 -8.34 10.14 -2.49
C MET A 339 -9.83 9.89 -2.62
N TRP A 340 -10.69 10.61 -1.88
CA TRP A 340 -12.14 10.46 -2.01
C TRP A 340 -12.68 10.87 -3.39
N ASP A 341 -12.24 12.02 -3.91
CA ASP A 341 -12.63 12.52 -5.23
C ASP A 341 -12.16 11.58 -6.35
N PHE A 342 -11.03 10.90 -6.15
CA PHE A 342 -10.56 9.83 -7.03
C PHE A 342 -11.41 8.55 -6.88
N PHE A 343 -11.55 8.02 -5.65
CA PHE A 343 -12.21 6.75 -5.32
C PHE A 343 -13.68 6.71 -5.75
N SER A 344 -14.43 7.79 -5.48
CA SER A 344 -15.87 7.87 -5.71
C SER A 344 -16.29 7.72 -7.18
N ARG A 345 -15.33 7.73 -8.12
CA ARG A 345 -15.51 7.45 -9.55
C ARG A 345 -15.53 5.95 -9.89
N TYR A 346 -15.15 5.08 -8.95
CA TYR A 346 -14.92 3.65 -9.18
C TYR A 346 -15.87 2.76 -8.38
N GLN A 347 -16.24 1.63 -9.01
CA GLN A 347 -16.90 0.51 -8.38
C GLN A 347 -16.44 -0.80 -9.05
N LEU A 348 -16.47 -1.91 -8.32
CA LEU A 348 -16.36 -3.25 -8.89
C LEU A 348 -17.59 -3.54 -9.79
N PRO A 349 -17.50 -4.49 -10.73
CA PRO A 349 -18.65 -4.96 -11.49
C PRO A 349 -19.76 -5.47 -10.56
N THR A 350 -21.02 -5.24 -10.91
CA THR A 350 -22.18 -5.60 -10.06
C THR A 350 -22.99 -6.74 -10.68
N LYS A 351 -23.62 -7.56 -9.82
CA LYS A 351 -24.61 -8.59 -10.23
C LYS A 351 -26.01 -8.00 -10.43
#